data_AF-A0A0Q9RD51-F1
#
_entry.id   AF-A0A0Q9RD51-F1
#
_cell.length_a   1.000
_cell.length_b   1.000
_cell.length_c   1.000
_cell.angle_alpha   90.00
_cell.angle_beta   90.00
_cell.angle_gamma   90.00
#
_symmetry.space_group_name_H-M   'P 1'
#
loop_
_entity.id
_entity.type
_entity.pdbx_description
1 polymer ?
#
loop_
_entity_poly.entity_id
_entity_poly.type
_entity_poly.pdbx_seq_one_letter_code
_entity_poly.pdbx_strand_id
1 'polypeptide(L)'
;MMVAWQLTIDANDPARLVKFWAPLLGYEVQPPPAGFDTWNDYYRSLGVPEHELDTDGDGSDRIFDPNGEGPTIWFQIVPEHKSGKNRLHLDLFPTGRDRSLPMEERVRLVDAKVAEVVAAGATVLRRNPADFPEGETLEGFYAVTLGDPEGNEFCVA
;
A
#
# COMPACT_ATOMS: atom_id res chain seq x y z
N MET A 1 -7.16 26.25 -11.30
CA MET A 1 -6.00 25.94 -10.42
C MET A 1 -6.12 24.47 -10.07
N MET A 2 -5.06 23.67 -10.25
CA MET A 2 -5.11 22.26 -9.84
C MET A 2 -5.02 22.18 -8.31
N VAL A 3 -5.76 21.24 -7.73
CA VAL A 3 -5.76 20.98 -6.28
C VAL A 3 -4.81 19.81 -6.03
N ALA A 4 -3.79 20.03 -5.19
CA ALA A 4 -2.94 18.94 -4.72
C ALA A 4 -3.69 18.11 -3.68
N TRP A 5 -3.48 16.80 -3.69
CA TRP A 5 -4.12 15.86 -2.78
C TRP A 5 -3.16 14.72 -2.42
N GLN A 6 -3.46 14.02 -1.33
CA GLN A 6 -2.73 12.83 -0.87
C GLN A 6 -3.73 11.76 -0.43
N LEU A 7 -3.27 10.51 -0.40
CA LEU A 7 -3.98 9.41 0.26
C LEU A 7 -3.40 9.23 1.66
N THR A 8 -4.26 9.19 2.68
CA THR A 8 -3.86 8.84 4.05
C THR A 8 -4.45 7.49 4.41
N ILE A 9 -3.64 6.64 5.03
CA ILE A 9 -4.01 5.33 5.55
C ILE A 9 -3.64 5.31 7.03
N ASP A 10 -4.59 4.99 7.89
CA ASP A 10 -4.31 4.82 9.32
C ASP A 10 -3.50 3.53 9.54
N ALA A 11 -2.50 3.60 10.40
CA ALA A 11 -1.51 2.55 10.61
C ALA A 11 -1.12 2.42 12.08
N ASN A 12 -0.79 1.21 12.52
CA ASN A 12 -0.16 0.99 13.82
C ASN A 12 1.38 0.98 13.73
N ASP A 13 1.95 0.66 12.56
CA ASP A 13 3.39 0.61 12.25
C ASP A 13 3.66 1.27 10.88
N PRO A 14 3.67 2.62 10.83
CA PRO A 14 3.91 3.36 9.59
C PRO A 14 5.23 2.99 8.90
N ALA A 15 6.31 2.83 9.65
CA ALA A 15 7.63 2.54 9.11
C ALA A 15 7.66 1.18 8.37
N ARG A 16 6.93 0.18 8.87
CA ARG A 16 6.78 -1.11 8.18
C ARG A 16 5.96 -0.98 6.89
N LEU A 17 4.89 -0.19 6.90
CA LEU A 17 4.08 0.05 5.69
C LEU A 17 4.84 0.85 4.64
N VAL A 18 5.62 1.85 5.03
CA VAL A 18 6.52 2.60 4.14
C VAL A 18 7.48 1.66 3.42
N LYS A 19 8.17 0.78 4.17
CA LYS A 19 9.12 -0.21 3.62
C LYS A 19 8.45 -1.22 2.71
N PHE A 20 7.21 -1.58 2.99
CA PHE A 20 6.42 -2.49 2.17
C PHE A 20 5.95 -1.84 0.86
N TRP A 21 5.33 -0.66 0.94
CA TRP A 21 4.66 -0.04 -0.20
C TRP A 21 5.59 0.69 -1.17
N ALA A 22 6.67 1.32 -0.68
CA ALA A 22 7.62 2.08 -1.52
C ALA A 22 8.13 1.28 -2.74
N PRO A 23 8.78 0.11 -2.57
CA PRO A 23 9.33 -0.62 -3.70
C PRO A 23 8.26 -1.17 -4.66
N LEU A 24 7.06 -1.50 -4.15
CA LEU A 24 5.98 -2.06 -4.95
C LEU A 24 5.37 -1.06 -5.93
N LEU A 25 5.35 0.22 -5.54
CA LEU A 25 4.84 1.32 -6.35
C LEU A 25 5.94 2.01 -7.15
N GLY A 26 7.21 1.68 -6.92
CA GLY A 26 8.35 2.45 -7.43
C GLY A 26 8.43 3.84 -6.80
N TYR A 27 7.91 3.99 -5.58
CA TYR A 27 7.91 5.24 -4.82
C TYR A 27 9.13 5.31 -3.90
N GLU A 28 9.45 6.51 -3.45
CA GLU A 28 10.52 6.76 -2.49
C GLU A 28 9.95 7.16 -1.13
N VAL A 29 10.70 6.86 -0.06
CA VAL A 29 10.37 7.32 1.29
C VAL A 29 10.59 8.83 1.35
N GLN A 30 9.60 9.59 1.82
CA GLN A 30 9.76 11.03 1.90
C GLN A 30 10.70 11.40 3.05
N PRO A 31 11.76 12.19 2.80
CA PRO A 31 12.61 12.68 3.86
C PRO A 31 11.84 13.65 4.77
N PRO A 32 12.27 13.82 6.04
CA PRO A 32 11.69 14.84 6.91
C PRO A 32 11.89 16.25 6.32
N PRO A 33 11.09 17.23 6.76
CA PRO A 33 11.26 18.61 6.34
C PRO A 33 12.66 19.15 6.59
N ALA A 34 13.13 20.04 5.72
CA ALA A 34 14.47 20.62 5.82
C ALA A 34 14.70 21.24 7.21
N GLY A 35 15.82 20.88 7.84
CA GLY A 35 16.19 21.32 9.18
C GLY A 35 15.85 20.34 10.30
N PHE A 36 15.27 19.17 9.98
CA PHE A 36 15.00 18.10 10.94
C PHE A 36 15.72 16.81 10.53
N ASP A 37 16.26 16.08 11.50
CA ASP A 37 16.95 14.81 11.28
C ASP A 37 15.96 13.65 11.07
N THR A 38 14.81 13.70 11.74
CA THR A 38 13.74 12.70 11.63
C THR A 38 12.35 13.36 11.54
N TRP A 39 11.35 12.59 11.08
CA TRP A 39 9.95 13.01 11.12
C TRP A 39 9.46 13.22 12.56
N ASN A 40 9.89 12.39 13.50
CA ASN A 40 9.56 12.55 14.92
C ASN A 40 10.09 13.88 15.47
N ASP A 41 11.29 14.33 15.09
CA ASP A 41 11.81 15.63 15.52
C ASP A 41 10.99 16.79 14.94
N TYR A 42 10.56 16.66 13.68
CA TYR A 42 9.64 17.61 13.08
C TYR A 42 8.31 17.66 13.86
N TYR A 43 7.70 16.52 14.16
CA TYR A 43 6.44 16.47 14.88
C TYR A 43 6.55 16.97 16.33
N ARG A 44 7.65 16.66 17.03
CA ARG A 44 7.95 17.26 18.35
C ARG A 44 8.00 18.78 18.28
N SER A 45 8.58 19.34 17.22
CA SER A 45 8.63 20.80 17.03
C SER A 45 7.25 21.44 16.84
N LEU A 46 6.28 20.66 16.35
CA LEU A 46 4.87 21.05 16.23
C LEU A 46 4.07 20.80 17.51
N GLY A 47 4.66 20.15 18.53
CA GLY A 47 4.00 19.83 19.79
C GLY A 47 3.15 18.56 19.76
N VAL A 48 3.37 17.66 18.80
CA VAL A 48 2.71 16.34 18.78
C VAL A 48 3.14 15.53 20.01
N PRO A 49 2.21 14.94 20.78
CA PRO A 49 2.55 14.12 21.94
C PRO A 49 3.33 12.86 21.58
N GLU A 50 4.24 12.40 22.45
CA GLU A 50 5.07 11.20 22.19
C GLU A 50 4.26 9.92 21.90
N HIS A 51 3.04 9.80 22.43
CA HIS A 51 2.18 8.63 22.18
C HIS A 51 1.51 8.64 20.80
N GLU A 52 1.61 9.76 20.07
CA GLU A 52 1.20 9.92 18.67
C GLU A 52 2.41 9.91 17.72
N LEU A 53 3.60 9.52 18.21
CA LEU A 53 4.81 9.39 17.40
C LEU A 53 5.18 7.92 17.22
N ASP A 54 5.78 7.60 16.07
CA ASP A 54 6.40 6.30 15.83
C ASP A 54 7.74 6.20 16.58
N THR A 55 7.67 5.96 17.89
CA THR A 55 8.85 5.90 18.76
C THR A 55 9.58 4.55 18.71
N ASP A 56 8.91 3.49 18.25
CA ASP A 56 9.47 2.15 18.12
C ASP A 56 10.08 1.88 16.72
N GLY A 57 9.70 2.67 15.71
CA GLY A 57 10.24 2.63 14.36
C GLY A 57 11.32 3.67 14.07
N ASP A 58 11.53 3.95 12.78
CA ASP A 58 12.47 4.99 12.32
C ASP A 58 11.79 6.34 12.07
N GLY A 59 10.49 6.46 12.40
CA GLY A 59 9.70 7.65 12.21
C GLY A 59 9.26 7.90 10.77
N SER A 60 9.66 7.08 9.80
CA SER A 60 9.21 7.25 8.42
C SER A 60 7.73 6.89 8.28
N ASP A 61 6.94 7.82 7.75
CA ASP A 61 5.49 7.67 7.72
C ASP A 61 4.87 7.87 6.35
N ARG A 62 5.63 8.19 5.30
CA ARG A 62 5.05 8.52 4.00
C ARG A 62 5.98 8.23 2.82
N ILE A 63 5.37 7.99 1.66
CA ILE A 63 6.03 7.71 0.40
C ILE A 63 5.49 8.64 -0.70
N PHE A 64 6.33 8.94 -1.70
CA PHE A 64 5.96 9.80 -2.82
C PHE A 64 6.46 9.23 -4.15
N ASP A 65 5.75 9.57 -5.23
CA ASP A 65 6.22 9.29 -6.59
C ASP A 65 7.33 10.28 -6.96
N PRO A 66 8.57 9.83 -7.21
CA PRO A 66 9.67 10.71 -7.59
C PRO A 66 9.45 11.43 -8.93
N ASN A 67 8.56 10.92 -9.80
CA ASN A 67 8.20 11.55 -11.07
C ASN A 67 7.04 12.56 -10.92
N GLY A 68 6.38 12.59 -9.76
CA GLY A 68 5.25 13.47 -9.49
C GLY A 68 3.97 13.15 -10.29
N GLU A 69 3.84 11.93 -10.81
CA GLU A 69 2.65 11.48 -11.55
C GLU A 69 1.56 10.97 -10.60
N GLY A 70 1.97 10.37 -9.48
CA GLY A 70 1.12 9.86 -8.42
C GLY A 70 1.03 10.74 -7.17
N PRO A 71 0.02 10.51 -6.32
CA PRO A 71 -0.13 11.20 -5.05
C PRO A 71 0.90 10.71 -4.01
N THR A 72 1.18 11.53 -3.01
CA THR A 72 1.81 11.06 -1.77
C THR A 72 0.87 10.09 -1.05
N ILE A 73 1.42 9.03 -0.45
CA ILE A 73 0.71 8.16 0.47
C ILE A 73 1.30 8.37 1.86
N TRP A 74 0.46 8.77 2.81
CA TRP A 74 0.81 8.96 4.22
C TRP A 74 0.20 7.83 5.06
N PHE A 75 1.03 7.15 5.84
CA PHE A 75 0.66 6.18 6.84
C PHE A 75 0.60 6.88 8.20
N GLN A 76 -0.60 7.30 8.60
CA GLN A 76 -0.80 8.05 9.83
C GLN A 76 -0.84 7.09 11.02
N ILE A 77 0.04 7.30 12.00
CA ILE A 77 0.01 6.50 13.22
C ILE A 77 -1.28 6.74 14.01
N VAL A 78 -1.97 5.67 14.37
CA VAL A 78 -3.15 5.69 15.24
C VAL A 78 -3.11 4.51 16.23
N PRO A 79 -3.72 4.63 17.42
CA PRO A 79 -3.79 3.54 18.38
C PRO A 79 -4.82 2.47 18.00
N GLU A 80 -5.79 2.77 17.13
CA GLU A 80 -6.83 1.83 16.72
C GLU A 80 -6.28 0.77 15.76
N HIS A 81 -6.59 -0.50 16.05
CA HIS A 81 -6.37 -1.57 15.08
C HIS A 81 -7.46 -1.58 14.02
N LYS A 82 -7.11 -2.03 12.81
CA LYS A 82 -8.06 -2.23 11.70
C LYS A 82 -9.28 -3.03 12.16
N SER A 83 -10.47 -2.52 11.83
CA SER A 83 -11.75 -3.18 12.09
C SER A 83 -12.56 -3.33 10.81
N GLY A 84 -13.02 -4.56 10.53
CA GLY A 84 -13.79 -4.86 9.33
C GLY A 84 -12.99 -4.71 8.04
N LYS A 85 -13.71 -4.48 6.93
CA LYS A 85 -13.14 -4.36 5.58
C LYS A 85 -12.83 -2.90 5.25
N ASN A 86 -11.67 -2.65 4.64
CA ASN A 86 -11.39 -1.33 4.10
C ASN A 86 -12.37 -0.98 2.98
N ARG A 87 -12.98 0.21 3.07
CA ARG A 87 -13.88 0.74 2.03
C ARG A 87 -13.13 1.43 0.90
N LEU A 88 -11.80 1.44 0.97
CA LEU A 88 -10.83 1.89 -0.01
C LEU A 88 -9.71 0.87 -0.07
N HIS A 89 -9.29 0.46 -1.26
CA HIS A 89 -8.09 -0.35 -1.44
C HIS A 89 -7.38 0.00 -2.75
N LEU A 90 -6.10 -0.36 -2.82
CA LEU A 90 -5.24 -0.14 -3.97
C LEU A 90 -5.23 -1.37 -4.88
N ASP A 91 -5.22 -1.14 -6.19
CA ASP A 91 -5.07 -2.19 -7.19
C ASP A 91 -3.73 -2.02 -7.92
N LEU A 92 -2.88 -3.03 -7.83
CA LEU A 92 -1.61 -3.11 -8.56
C LEU A 92 -1.82 -3.85 -9.87
N PHE A 93 -1.32 -3.27 -10.95
CA PHE A 93 -1.45 -3.84 -12.29
C PHE A 93 -0.06 -4.14 -12.89
N PRO A 94 0.56 -5.28 -12.56
CA PRO A 94 1.79 -5.71 -13.24
C PRO A 94 1.59 -5.86 -14.76
N THR A 95 0.34 -5.93 -15.21
CA THR A 95 -0.09 -5.97 -16.61
C THR A 95 -0.20 -4.58 -17.27
N GLY A 96 0.08 -3.49 -16.55
CA GLY A 96 -0.12 -2.13 -17.06
C GLY A 96 -1.59 -1.79 -17.37
N ARG A 97 -2.54 -2.50 -16.76
CA ARG A 97 -3.98 -2.46 -17.05
C ARG A 97 -4.34 -2.94 -18.46
N ASP A 98 -3.44 -3.62 -19.16
CA ASP A 98 -3.71 -4.16 -20.48
C ASP A 98 -4.72 -5.30 -20.40
N ARG A 99 -5.93 -5.05 -20.92
CA ARG A 99 -7.02 -6.03 -20.99
C ARG A 99 -6.92 -6.96 -22.19
N SER A 100 -6.03 -6.69 -23.15
CA SER A 100 -5.85 -7.48 -24.36
C SER A 100 -4.89 -8.67 -24.18
N LEU A 101 -4.13 -8.71 -23.09
CA LEU A 101 -3.23 -9.83 -22.79
C LEU A 101 -3.99 -11.17 -22.74
N PRO A 102 -3.46 -12.24 -23.35
CA PRO A 102 -3.97 -13.59 -23.17
C PRO A 102 -4.07 -13.96 -21.69
N MET A 103 -5.10 -14.72 -21.32
CA MET A 103 -5.34 -15.08 -19.93
C MET A 103 -4.16 -15.79 -19.27
N GLU A 104 -3.49 -16.69 -19.99
CA GLU A 104 -2.29 -17.39 -19.49
C GLU A 104 -1.17 -16.42 -19.10
N GLU A 105 -0.93 -15.40 -19.93
CA GLU A 105 0.09 -14.38 -19.66
C GLU A 105 -0.31 -13.48 -18.48
N ARG A 106 -1.59 -13.10 -18.39
CA ARG A 106 -2.13 -12.36 -17.22
C ARG A 106 -1.90 -13.15 -15.93
N VAL A 107 -2.26 -14.43 -15.92
CA VAL A 107 -2.07 -15.30 -14.75
C VAL A 107 -0.60 -15.35 -14.36
N ARG A 108 0.31 -15.57 -15.32
CA ARG A 108 1.75 -15.61 -15.07
C ARG A 108 2.28 -14.33 -14.44
N LEU A 109 1.94 -13.16 -15.00
CA LEU A 109 2.41 -11.85 -14.50
C LEU A 109 1.83 -11.52 -13.12
N VAL A 110 0.54 -11.77 -12.92
CA VAL A 110 -0.13 -11.56 -11.62
C VAL A 110 0.46 -12.48 -10.56
N ASP A 111 0.61 -13.79 -10.84
CA ASP A 111 1.18 -14.73 -9.87
C ASP A 111 2.65 -14.42 -9.53
N ALA A 112 3.44 -13.97 -10.50
CA ALA A 112 4.80 -13.52 -10.24
C ALA A 112 4.84 -12.32 -9.29
N LYS A 113 3.99 -11.31 -9.51
CA LYS A 113 3.88 -10.16 -8.60
C LYS A 113 3.30 -10.56 -7.24
N VAL A 114 2.34 -11.48 -7.19
CA VAL A 114 1.80 -12.05 -5.94
C VAL A 114 2.91 -12.71 -5.12
N ALA A 115 3.79 -13.49 -5.74
CA ALA A 115 4.92 -14.11 -5.05
C ALA A 115 5.89 -13.07 -4.48
N GLU A 116 6.19 -12.01 -5.24
CA GLU A 116 7.03 -10.89 -4.78
C GLU A 116 6.42 -10.16 -3.57
N VAL A 117 5.14 -9.78 -3.63
CA VAL A 117 4.49 -9.04 -2.52
C VAL A 117 4.32 -9.92 -1.27
N VAL A 118 4.10 -11.23 -1.43
CA VAL A 118 4.05 -12.17 -0.31
C VAL A 118 5.41 -12.30 0.35
N ALA A 119 6.49 -12.37 -0.44
CA ALA A 119 7.85 -12.36 0.09
C ALA A 119 8.18 -11.06 0.84
N ALA A 120 7.55 -9.94 0.47
CA ALA A 120 7.65 -8.66 1.17
C ALA A 120 6.77 -8.54 2.43
N GLY A 121 5.92 -9.53 2.72
CA GLY A 121 5.11 -9.59 3.94
C GLY A 121 3.60 -9.49 3.75
N ALA A 122 3.10 -9.52 2.51
CA ALA A 122 1.67 -9.58 2.24
C ALA A 122 1.10 -10.99 2.52
N THR A 123 -0.21 -11.05 2.81
CA THR A 123 -0.96 -12.32 2.98
C THR A 123 -1.97 -12.47 1.86
N VAL A 124 -2.02 -13.62 1.18
CA VAL A 124 -3.07 -13.91 0.20
C VAL A 124 -4.40 -14.12 0.93
N LEU A 125 -5.41 -13.35 0.58
CA LEU A 125 -6.76 -13.45 1.17
C LEU A 125 -7.73 -14.19 0.26
N ARG A 126 -7.66 -13.96 -1.06
CA ARG A 126 -8.57 -14.56 -2.03
C ARG A 126 -8.03 -14.50 -3.46
N ARG A 127 -8.21 -15.56 -4.25
CA ARG A 127 -7.89 -15.65 -5.69
C ARG A 127 -9.18 -15.72 -6.52
N ASN A 128 -9.31 -14.87 -7.53
CA ASN A 128 -10.38 -14.93 -8.53
C ASN A 128 -9.85 -15.59 -9.80
N PRO A 129 -10.46 -16.66 -10.33
CA PRO A 129 -11.74 -17.28 -9.93
C PRO A 129 -11.67 -18.41 -8.89
N ALA A 130 -10.48 -18.89 -8.55
CA ALA A 130 -10.32 -20.14 -7.79
C ALA A 130 -11.10 -20.22 -6.46
N ASP A 131 -11.26 -19.08 -5.76
CA ASP A 131 -11.90 -19.01 -4.45
C ASP A 131 -13.31 -18.39 -4.51
N PHE A 132 -13.88 -18.18 -5.70
CA PHE A 132 -15.24 -17.66 -5.87
C PHE A 132 -16.24 -18.81 -6.04
N PRO A 133 -17.47 -18.67 -5.50
CA PRO A 133 -18.55 -19.60 -5.80
C PRO A 133 -18.79 -19.71 -7.30
N GLU A 134 -19.17 -20.90 -7.75
CA GLU A 134 -19.54 -21.15 -9.14
C GLU A 134 -20.67 -20.20 -9.58
N GLY A 135 -20.47 -19.48 -10.68
CA GLY A 135 -21.41 -18.47 -11.18
C GLY A 135 -21.24 -17.05 -10.62
N GLU A 136 -20.32 -16.82 -9.69
CA GLU A 136 -19.99 -15.48 -9.15
C GLU A 136 -18.66 -14.91 -9.68
N THR A 137 -18.06 -15.58 -10.67
CA THR A 137 -16.80 -15.16 -11.30
C THR A 137 -17.08 -14.17 -12.43
N LEU A 138 -16.29 -13.09 -12.50
CA LEU A 138 -16.27 -12.23 -13.69
C LEU A 138 -15.48 -12.94 -14.79
N GLU A 139 -16.15 -13.39 -15.85
CA GLU A 139 -15.47 -14.00 -17.01
C GLU A 139 -14.39 -13.06 -17.56
N GLY A 140 -13.20 -13.61 -17.85
CA GLY A 140 -12.09 -12.86 -18.42
C GLY A 140 -11.28 -12.01 -17.43
N PHE A 141 -11.47 -12.20 -16.11
CA PHE A 141 -10.74 -11.46 -15.08
C PHE A 141 -9.96 -12.41 -14.14
N TYR A 142 -8.68 -12.12 -13.94
CA TYR A 142 -7.82 -12.81 -12.95
C TYR A 142 -7.26 -11.76 -12.00
N ALA A 143 -7.46 -11.96 -10.70
CA ALA A 143 -6.92 -11.08 -9.68
C ALA A 143 -6.76 -11.82 -8.36
N VAL A 144 -5.81 -11.35 -7.55
CA VAL A 144 -5.59 -11.85 -6.19
C VAL A 144 -5.75 -10.71 -5.22
N THR A 145 -6.65 -10.86 -4.25
CA THR A 145 -6.78 -9.97 -3.10
C THR A 145 -5.78 -10.40 -2.03
N LEU A 146 -5.01 -9.43 -1.54
CA LEU A 146 -4.03 -9.61 -0.48
C LEU A 146 -4.30 -8.63 0.66
N GLY A 147 -3.75 -8.94 1.84
CA GLY A 147 -3.59 -8.00 2.94
C GLY A 147 -2.14 -7.56 2.99
N ASP A 148 -1.89 -6.27 3.20
CA ASP A 148 -0.57 -5.74 3.52
C ASP A 148 -0.11 -6.20 4.93
N PRO A 149 1.06 -5.77 5.43
CA PRO A 149 1.56 -6.16 6.74
C PRO A 149 0.64 -5.88 7.95
N GLU A 150 -0.34 -4.98 7.80
CA GLU A 150 -1.38 -4.66 8.79
C GLU A 150 -2.77 -5.20 8.41
N GLY A 151 -2.86 -5.96 7.32
CA GLY A 151 -4.10 -6.57 6.84
C GLY A 151 -5.00 -5.60 6.09
N ASN A 152 -4.49 -4.44 5.65
CA ASN A 152 -5.20 -3.58 4.71
C ASN A 152 -5.33 -4.29 3.37
N GLU A 153 -6.55 -4.42 2.88
CA GLU A 153 -6.79 -5.14 1.63
C GLU A 153 -6.23 -4.35 0.43
N PHE A 154 -5.70 -5.06 -0.57
CA PHE A 154 -5.31 -4.55 -1.89
C PHE A 154 -5.40 -5.68 -2.93
N CYS A 155 -5.36 -5.37 -4.23
CA CYS A 155 -5.38 -6.40 -5.29
C CYS A 155 -4.15 -6.35 -6.19
N VAL A 156 -3.86 -7.48 -6.83
CA VAL A 156 -2.95 -7.59 -7.98
C VAL A 156 -3.74 -8.17 -9.16
N ALA A 157 -3.73 -7.50 -10.32
CA ALA A 157 -4.59 -7.82 -11.49
C ALA A 157 -3.99 -7.56 -12.89
#